data_AF-A0A838F7H6-F1
#
_entry.id   AF-A0A838F7H6-F1
#
_cell.length_a   1.000
_cell.length_b   1.000
_cell.length_c   1.000
_cell.angle_alpha   90.00
_cell.angle_beta   90.00
_cell.angle_gamma   90.00
#
_symmetry.space_group_name_H-M   'P 1'
#
loop_
_entity.id
_entity.type
_entity.pdbx_description
1 polymer ?
#
loop_
_entity_poly.entity_id
_entity_poly.type
_entity_poly.pdbx_seq_one_letter_code
_entity_poly.pdbx_strand_id
1 'polypeptide(L)'
;MNYYRKIGNIITVLAFLLLIATLFGSRYKLTSEALQHTIENDEEMKRVELALQLIKDKEYSSLFHFVHDLKQSIVAYNDDVRMKKMWSEIIYTDHILILTKASSYGWVKDHELSLFLIILLLFTAGAICHIRTQYSKLPGIHNNNIFFDKLNARGWIG
;
A
#
# COMPACT_ATOMS: atom_id res chain seq x y z
N MET A 1 35.09 -11.39 -5.79
CA MET A 1 33.79 -10.89 -6.32
C MET A 1 32.69 -11.22 -5.32
N ASN A 2 31.99 -10.23 -4.76
CA ASN A 2 30.97 -10.44 -3.72
C ASN A 2 29.63 -10.93 -4.32
N TYR A 3 29.57 -12.20 -4.75
CA TYR A 3 28.38 -12.83 -5.34
C TYR A 3 27.16 -12.76 -4.40
N TYR A 4 27.35 -13.06 -3.11
CA TYR A 4 26.32 -12.94 -2.08
C TYR A 4 25.73 -11.54 -1.95
N ARG A 5 26.55 -10.49 -2.09
CA ARG A 5 26.07 -9.10 -2.02
C ARG A 5 25.19 -8.77 -3.23
N LYS A 6 25.54 -9.29 -4.41
CA LYS A 6 24.72 -9.13 -5.62
C LYS A 6 23.38 -9.86 -5.46
N ILE A 7 23.39 -11.08 -4.93
CA ILE A 7 22.16 -11.84 -4.64
C ILE A 7 21.27 -11.08 -3.65
N GLY A 8 21.82 -10.62 -2.52
CA GLY A 8 21.06 -9.86 -1.52
C GLY A 8 20.38 -8.62 -2.13
N ASN A 9 21.12 -7.86 -2.94
CA ASN A 9 20.56 -6.70 -3.64
C ASN A 9 19.43 -7.09 -4.61
N ILE A 10 19.60 -8.16 -5.39
CA ILE A 10 18.58 -8.65 -6.32
C ILE A 10 17.30 -9.05 -5.56
N ILE A 11 17.45 -9.79 -4.46
CA ILE A 11 16.31 -10.20 -3.61
C ILE A 11 15.58 -8.98 -3.07
N THR A 12 16.29 -7.98 -2.54
CA THR A 12 15.69 -6.75 -2.03
C THR A 12 14.95 -5.96 -3.12
N VAL A 13 15.53 -5.86 -4.32
CA VAL A 13 14.88 -5.20 -5.46
C VAL A 13 13.63 -5.95 -5.88
N LEU A 14 13.66 -7.29 -5.95
CA LEU A 14 12.49 -8.11 -6.25
C LEU A 14 11.40 -7.96 -5.18
N ALA A 15 11.77 -7.93 -3.90
CA ALA A 15 10.84 -7.70 -2.79
C ALA A 15 10.12 -6.35 -2.95
N PHE A 16 10.86 -5.31 -3.32
CA PHE A 16 10.32 -3.98 -3.53
C PHE A 16 9.42 -3.90 -4.76
N LEU A 17 9.80 -4.54 -5.88
CA LEU A 17 8.94 -4.65 -7.05
C LEU A 17 7.64 -5.41 -6.74
N LEU A 18 7.71 -6.47 -5.94
CA LEU A 18 6.54 -7.24 -5.52
C LEU A 18 5.63 -6.40 -4.61
N LEU A 19 6.19 -5.63 -3.67
CA LEU A 19 5.43 -4.67 -2.87
C LEU A 19 4.73 -3.61 -3.75
N ILE A 20 5.43 -3.05 -4.73
CA ILE A 20 4.83 -2.09 -5.67
C ILE A 20 3.69 -2.76 -6.45
N ALA A 21 3.89 -3.98 -6.93
CA ALA A 21 2.86 -4.72 -7.66
C ALA A 21 1.60 -4.93 -6.81
N THR A 22 1.73 -5.16 -5.50
CA THR A 22 0.56 -5.29 -4.61
C THR A 22 -0.27 -4.00 -4.51
N LEU A 23 0.32 -2.82 -4.69
CA LEU A 23 -0.43 -1.55 -4.66
C LEU A 23 -1.38 -1.41 -5.86
N PHE A 24 -1.03 -1.99 -7.00
CA PHE A 24 -1.81 -1.92 -8.24
C PHE A 24 -2.72 -3.13 -8.47
N GLY A 25 -2.58 -4.19 -7.66
CA GLY A 25 -3.38 -5.41 -7.77
C GLY A 25 -4.77 -5.32 -7.15
N SER A 26 -5.11 -4.21 -6.48
CA SER A 26 -6.38 -4.03 -5.80
C SER A 26 -7.53 -3.73 -6.77
N ARG A 27 -8.71 -4.30 -6.51
CA ARG A 27 -9.94 -4.01 -7.22
C ARG A 27 -10.97 -3.46 -6.24
N TYR A 28 -11.86 -2.60 -6.74
CA TYR A 28 -12.90 -1.98 -5.94
C TYR A 28 -14.24 -2.14 -6.63
N LYS A 29 -15.25 -2.60 -5.89
CA LYS A 29 -16.63 -2.72 -6.36
C LYS A 29 -17.56 -2.52 -5.17
N LEU A 30 -18.48 -1.57 -5.30
CA LEU A 30 -19.50 -1.34 -4.29
C LEU A 30 -20.63 -2.34 -4.49
N THR A 31 -20.76 -3.31 -3.59
CA THR A 31 -21.85 -4.30 -3.61
C THR A 31 -22.87 -4.01 -2.51
N SER A 32 -24.06 -4.62 -2.64
CA SER A 32 -25.13 -4.46 -1.63
C SER A 32 -24.71 -5.01 -0.26
N GLU A 33 -23.91 -6.07 -0.24
CA GLU A 33 -23.38 -6.68 0.98
C GLU A 33 -22.39 -5.73 1.67
N ALA A 34 -21.53 -5.06 0.90
CA ALA A 34 -20.58 -4.09 1.44
C ALA A 34 -21.28 -2.91 2.15
N LEU A 35 -22.45 -2.50 1.66
CA LEU A 35 -23.28 -1.46 2.28
C LEU A 35 -23.92 -1.95 3.59
N GLN A 36 -24.54 -3.13 3.57
CA GLN A 36 -25.21 -3.72 4.73
C GLN A 36 -24.26 -3.98 5.91
N HIS A 37 -23.02 -4.37 5.63
CA HIS A 37 -22.02 -4.60 6.67
C HIS A 37 -21.36 -3.33 7.21
N THR A 38 -21.57 -2.18 6.56
CA THR A 38 -20.91 -0.91 6.93
C THR A 38 -21.82 0.03 7.70
N ILE A 39 -23.13 0.06 7.39
CA ILE A 39 -24.08 1.00 7.96
C ILE A 39 -25.12 0.23 8.78
N GLU A 40 -25.04 0.33 10.11
CA GLU A 40 -25.94 -0.36 11.03
C GLU A 40 -27.38 0.18 11.00
N ASN A 41 -27.56 1.46 10.65
CA ASN A 41 -28.87 2.10 10.59
C ASN A 41 -29.53 1.91 9.22
N ASP A 42 -30.63 1.15 9.19
CA ASP A 42 -31.40 0.83 7.97
C ASP A 42 -31.86 2.07 7.18
N GLU A 43 -32.25 3.16 7.85
CA GLU A 43 -32.68 4.38 7.18
C GLU A 43 -31.51 5.12 6.53
N GLU A 44 -30.37 5.14 7.21
CA GLU A 44 -29.15 5.73 6.69
C GLU A 44 -28.58 4.91 5.53
N MET A 45 -28.62 3.58 5.64
CA MET A 45 -28.22 2.66 4.59
C MET A 45 -29.02 2.90 3.31
N LYS A 46 -30.36 3.03 3.40
CA LYS A 46 -31.21 3.30 2.23
C LYS A 46 -30.85 4.62 1.54
N ARG A 47 -30.54 5.67 2.31
CA ARG A 47 -30.11 6.97 1.76
C ARG A 47 -28.78 6.86 1.04
N VAL A 48 -27.81 6.19 1.66
CA VAL A 48 -26.49 5.96 1.05
C VAL A 48 -26.60 5.08 -0.19
N GLU A 49 -27.39 4.01 -0.15
CA GLU A 49 -27.64 3.16 -1.30
C GLU A 49 -28.25 3.96 -2.46
N LEU A 50 -29.23 4.82 -2.17
CA LEU A 50 -29.85 5.68 -3.18
C LEU A 50 -28.86 6.68 -3.78
N ALA A 51 -28.00 7.29 -2.95
CA ALA A 51 -26.95 8.19 -3.41
C ALA A 51 -25.92 7.49 -4.33
N LEU A 52 -25.66 6.21 -4.10
CA LEU A 52 -24.58 5.46 -4.77
C LEU A 52 -25.07 4.56 -5.91
N GLN A 53 -26.34 4.61 -6.31
CA GLN A 53 -26.90 3.76 -7.36
C GLN A 53 -26.12 3.80 -8.68
N LEU A 54 -25.59 4.97 -9.06
CA LEU A 54 -24.85 5.16 -10.32
C LEU A 54 -23.48 4.47 -10.33
N ILE A 55 -22.92 4.17 -9.16
CA ILE A 55 -21.60 3.54 -9.01
C ILE A 55 -21.70 2.14 -8.43
N LYS A 56 -22.89 1.72 -8.02
CA LYS A 56 -23.19 0.36 -7.53
C LYS A 56 -22.86 -0.64 -8.63
N ASP A 57 -22.23 -1.74 -8.24
CA ASP A 57 -21.78 -2.84 -9.11
C ASP A 57 -20.78 -2.46 -10.22
N LYS A 58 -20.31 -1.20 -10.27
CA LYS A 58 -19.24 -0.77 -11.17
C LYS A 58 -17.88 -1.18 -10.60
N GLU A 59 -17.06 -1.79 -11.45
CA GLU A 59 -15.71 -2.20 -11.09
C GLU A 59 -14.68 -1.10 -11.37
N TYR A 60 -13.75 -0.94 -10.43
CA TYR A 60 -12.65 0.00 -10.53
C TYR A 60 -11.33 -0.71 -10.28
N SER A 61 -10.34 -0.40 -11.11
CA SER A 61 -8.94 -0.81 -10.93
C SER A 61 -8.10 0.21 -10.16
N SER A 62 -8.69 1.36 -9.81
CA SER A 62 -8.00 2.47 -9.16
C SER A 62 -8.79 2.94 -7.96
N LEU A 63 -8.12 2.95 -6.81
CA LEU A 63 -8.63 3.52 -5.56
C LEU A 63 -9.06 4.97 -5.75
N PHE A 64 -8.25 5.76 -6.47
CA PHE A 64 -8.51 7.19 -6.65
C PHE A 64 -9.78 7.43 -7.47
N HIS A 65 -10.00 6.67 -8.54
CA HIS A 65 -11.21 6.78 -9.34
C HIS A 65 -12.45 6.32 -8.56
N PHE A 66 -12.33 5.21 -7.82
CA PHE A 66 -13.42 4.72 -6.98
C PHE A 66 -13.82 5.75 -5.91
N VAL A 67 -12.84 6.28 -5.15
CA VAL A 67 -13.10 7.28 -4.09
C VAL A 67 -13.61 8.60 -4.67
N HIS A 68 -13.13 9.00 -5.85
CA HIS A 68 -13.62 10.18 -6.55
C HIS A 68 -15.10 10.04 -6.90
N ASP A 69 -15.48 8.97 -7.60
CA ASP A 69 -16.86 8.71 -8.01
C ASP A 69 -17.77 8.54 -6.78
N LEU A 70 -17.31 7.83 -5.74
CA LEU A 70 -17.99 7.70 -4.45
C LEU A 70 -18.28 9.06 -3.81
N LYS A 71 -17.26 9.91 -3.68
CA LYS A 71 -17.40 11.25 -3.09
C LYS A 71 -18.32 12.12 -3.95
N GLN A 72 -18.17 12.06 -5.27
CA GLN A 72 -18.98 12.85 -6.20
C GLN A 72 -20.46 12.45 -6.13
N SER A 73 -20.77 11.15 -6.04
CA SER A 73 -22.14 10.66 -5.86
C SER A 73 -22.77 11.16 -4.56
N ILE A 74 -22.04 11.10 -3.44
CA ILE A 74 -22.53 11.61 -2.14
C ILE A 74 -22.75 13.12 -2.19
N VAL A 75 -21.83 13.88 -2.79
CA VAL A 75 -21.95 15.34 -2.94
C VAL A 75 -23.15 15.69 -3.80
N ALA A 76 -23.33 15.03 -4.95
CA ALA A 76 -24.45 15.26 -5.85
C ALA A 76 -25.80 14.98 -5.17
N TYR A 77 -25.89 13.88 -4.40
CA TYR A 77 -27.07 13.58 -3.59
C TYR A 77 -27.33 14.66 -2.53
N ASN A 78 -26.30 15.04 -1.78
CA ASN A 78 -26.43 16.07 -0.75
C ASN A 78 -26.85 17.43 -1.31
N ASP A 79 -26.39 17.79 -2.50
CA ASP A 79 -26.78 19.04 -3.15
C ASP A 79 -28.26 19.03 -3.56
N ASP A 80 -28.78 17.90 -4.07
CA ASP A 80 -30.22 17.73 -4.34
C ASP A 80 -31.07 17.80 -3.06
N VAL A 81 -30.63 17.14 -1.98
CA VAL A 81 -31.25 17.19 -0.64
C VAL A 81 -31.29 18.62 -0.09
N ARG A 82 -30.21 19.39 -0.27
CA ARG A 82 -30.13 20.81 0.13
C ARG A 82 -31.08 21.68 -0.67
N MET A 83 -31.17 21.49 -1.99
CA MET A 83 -32.12 22.20 -2.85
C MET A 83 -33.57 21.95 -2.40
N LYS A 84 -33.87 20.73 -1.96
CA LYS A 84 -35.17 20.31 -1.42
C LYS A 84 -35.39 20.70 0.05
N LYS A 85 -34.41 21.32 0.72
CA LYS A 85 -34.42 21.70 2.15
C LYS A 85 -34.60 20.53 3.13
N MET A 86 -34.20 19.33 2.74
CA MET A 86 -34.36 18.10 3.55
C MET A 86 -33.09 17.84 4.40
N TRP A 87 -32.73 18.78 5.28
CA TRP A 87 -31.45 18.76 6.01
C TRP A 87 -31.20 17.48 6.84
N SER A 88 -32.26 16.81 7.27
CA SER A 88 -32.20 15.53 8.00
C SER A 88 -31.67 14.37 7.16
N GLU A 89 -31.63 14.50 5.84
CA GLU A 89 -31.25 13.44 4.89
C GLU A 89 -29.81 13.57 4.37
N ILE A 90 -29.05 14.57 4.85
CA ILE A 90 -27.66 14.77 4.43
C ILE A 90 -26.79 13.61 4.90
N ILE A 91 -25.99 13.09 3.97
CA ILE A 91 -25.02 12.02 4.20
C ILE A 91 -23.67 12.64 4.53
N TYR A 92 -23.07 12.27 5.66
CA TYR A 92 -21.75 12.74 6.06
C TYR A 92 -20.62 11.90 5.44
N THR A 93 -19.44 12.50 5.33
CA THR A 93 -18.26 11.95 4.64
C THR A 93 -17.50 10.86 5.40
N ASP A 94 -17.86 10.61 6.67
CA ASP A 94 -17.24 9.60 7.54
C ASP A 94 -17.36 8.17 6.99
N HIS A 95 -18.41 7.88 6.22
CA HIS A 95 -18.62 6.57 5.60
C HIS A 95 -17.66 6.24 4.45
N ILE A 96 -17.00 7.24 3.85
CA ILE A 96 -16.17 7.03 2.63
C ILE A 96 -15.06 6.01 2.88
N LEU A 97 -14.36 6.11 4.01
CA LEU A 97 -13.24 5.22 4.31
C LEU A 97 -13.71 3.78 4.54
N ILE A 98 -14.79 3.62 5.30
CA ILE A 98 -15.32 2.31 5.68
C ILE A 98 -15.91 1.63 4.45
N LEU A 99 -16.70 2.35 3.64
CA LEU A 99 -17.24 1.86 2.38
C LEU A 99 -16.14 1.49 1.39
N THR A 100 -15.07 2.28 1.31
CA THR A 100 -13.93 1.97 0.44
C THR A 100 -13.25 0.67 0.86
N LYS A 101 -13.07 0.47 2.17
CA LYS A 101 -12.49 -0.75 2.71
C LYS A 101 -13.40 -1.97 2.46
N ALA A 102 -14.71 -1.83 2.67
CA ALA A 102 -15.68 -2.89 2.44
C ALA A 102 -15.85 -3.23 0.95
N SER A 103 -15.65 -2.26 0.07
CA SER A 103 -15.72 -2.42 -1.39
C SER A 103 -14.43 -2.96 -2.01
N SER A 104 -13.36 -3.12 -1.22
CA SER A 104 -12.08 -3.62 -1.71
C SER A 104 -12.12 -5.15 -1.82
N TYR A 105 -11.77 -5.69 -2.98
CA TYR A 105 -11.75 -7.13 -3.23
C TYR A 105 -10.60 -7.54 -4.15
N GLY A 106 -10.40 -8.86 -4.28
CA GLY A 106 -9.45 -9.47 -5.20
C GLY A 106 -8.27 -10.12 -4.49
N TRP A 107 -7.38 -10.72 -5.29
CA TRP A 107 -6.34 -11.63 -4.79
C TRP A 107 -5.43 -11.04 -3.70
N VAL A 108 -5.06 -9.76 -3.85
CA VAL A 108 -4.23 -9.05 -2.86
C VAL A 108 -4.96 -8.91 -1.53
N LYS A 109 -6.28 -8.66 -1.57
CA LYS A 109 -7.10 -8.52 -0.37
C LYS A 109 -7.33 -9.87 0.32
N ASP A 110 -7.55 -10.92 -0.45
CA ASP A 110 -7.77 -12.28 0.05
C ASP A 110 -6.53 -12.86 0.75
N HIS A 111 -5.33 -12.44 0.31
CA HIS A 111 -4.04 -12.95 0.78
C HIS A 111 -3.20 -11.86 1.47
N GLU A 112 -3.85 -10.83 2.04
CA GLU A 112 -3.18 -9.66 2.61
C GLU A 112 -2.04 -10.02 3.58
N LEU A 113 -2.32 -10.92 4.53
CA LEU A 113 -1.35 -11.31 5.56
C LEU A 113 -0.21 -12.17 5.01
N SER A 114 -0.49 -13.10 4.09
CA SER A 114 0.56 -13.96 3.52
C SER A 114 1.47 -13.17 2.59
N LEU A 115 0.93 -12.27 1.77
CA LEU A 115 1.69 -11.33 0.95
C LEU A 115 2.57 -10.43 1.80
N PHE A 116 2.02 -9.85 2.86
CA PHE A 116 2.77 -9.04 3.81
C PHE A 116 3.95 -9.80 4.41
N LEU A 117 3.72 -11.03 4.90
CA LEU A 117 4.77 -11.86 5.49
C LEU A 117 5.83 -12.27 4.46
N ILE A 118 5.44 -12.65 3.24
CA ILE A 118 6.39 -13.02 2.18
C ILE A 118 7.28 -11.83 1.82
N ILE A 119 6.70 -10.65 1.64
CA ILE A 119 7.45 -9.41 1.35
C ILE A 119 8.42 -9.11 2.49
N LEU A 120 7.95 -9.16 3.73
CA LEU A 120 8.77 -8.91 4.92
C LEU A 120 9.94 -9.90 5.02
N LEU A 121 9.68 -11.19 4.79
CA LEU A 121 10.70 -12.23 4.79
C LEU A 121 11.70 -12.05 3.64
N LEU A 122 11.26 -11.63 2.46
CA LEU A 122 12.15 -11.35 1.34
C LEU A 122 13.07 -10.15 1.64
N PHE A 123 12.53 -9.07 2.21
CA PHE A 123 13.32 -7.91 2.61
C PHE A 123 14.37 -8.27 3.67
N THR A 124 13.96 -8.99 4.71
CA THR A 124 14.87 -9.41 5.79
C THR A 124 15.94 -10.38 5.27
N ALA A 125 15.58 -11.35 4.43
CA ALA A 125 16.53 -12.27 3.80
C ALA A 125 17.54 -11.54 2.89
N GLY A 126 17.07 -10.59 2.06
CA GLY A 126 17.92 -9.77 1.21
C GLY A 126 18.91 -8.92 2.04
N ALA A 127 18.42 -8.28 3.11
CA ALA A 127 19.24 -7.48 4.02
C ALA A 127 20.30 -8.33 4.74
N ILE A 128 19.94 -9.49 5.27
CA ILE A 128 20.88 -10.42 5.92
C ILE A 128 21.96 -10.85 4.94
N CYS A 129 21.58 -11.23 3.71
CA CYS A 129 22.52 -11.64 2.68
C CYS A 129 23.51 -10.51 2.33
N HIS A 130 23.03 -9.27 2.27
CA HIS A 130 23.86 -8.09 2.04
C HIS A 130 24.85 -7.84 3.20
N ILE A 131 24.34 -7.75 4.43
CA ILE A 131 25.12 -7.42 5.64
C ILE A 131 26.18 -8.48 5.91
N ARG A 132 25.87 -9.77 5.74
CA ARG A 132 26.81 -10.88 5.96
C ARG A 132 28.13 -10.70 5.18
N THR A 133 28.05 -10.14 3.97
CA THR A 133 29.26 -9.91 3.14
C THR A 133 30.17 -8.79 3.63
N GLN A 134 29.66 -7.91 4.50
CA GLN A 134 30.44 -6.80 5.06
C GLN A 134 31.30 -7.27 6.24
N TYR A 135 30.85 -8.28 7.01
CA TYR A 135 31.64 -8.88 8.08
C TYR A 135 32.92 -9.56 7.57
N SER A 136 32.95 -10.06 6.34
CA SER A 136 34.18 -10.60 5.73
C SER A 136 35.24 -9.53 5.40
N LYS A 137 34.96 -8.24 5.63
CA LYS A 137 35.85 -7.11 5.33
C LYS A 137 36.25 -6.27 6.55
N LEU A 138 36.04 -6.78 7.77
CA LEU A 138 36.42 -6.07 9.01
C LEU A 138 37.88 -5.56 8.91
N PRO A 139 38.12 -4.24 8.92
CA PRO A 139 39.46 -3.70 8.92
C PRO A 139 40.09 -4.00 10.28
N GLY A 140 41.17 -4.78 10.28
CA GLY A 140 41.88 -5.18 11.50
C GLY A 140 42.81 -6.37 11.32
N ILE A 141 42.48 -7.32 10.43
CA ILE A 141 43.35 -8.47 10.12
C ILE A 141 43.76 -8.50 8.63
N HIS A 142 42.94 -7.95 7.73
CA HIS A 142 43.36 -7.65 6.36
C HIS A 142 43.65 -6.15 6.24
N ASN A 143 44.92 -5.80 6.33
CA ASN A 143 45.42 -4.50 5.92
C ASN A 143 45.23 -4.40 4.40
N ASN A 144 44.28 -3.59 3.91
CA ASN A 144 44.05 -3.32 2.48
C ASN A 144 45.23 -2.52 1.86
N ASN A 145 46.47 -2.93 2.15
CA ASN A 145 47.71 -2.23 1.87
C ASN A 145 47.75 -0.76 2.30
N ILE A 146 46.90 -0.34 3.24
CA ILE A 146 46.86 1.04 3.74
C ILE A 146 48.17 1.44 4.45
N PHE A 147 48.88 0.48 5.04
CA PHE A 147 50.23 0.70 5.59
C PHE A 147 51.36 0.64 4.54
N PHE A 148 51.08 0.20 3.32
CA PHE A 148 52.04 0.14 2.23
C PHE A 148 51.83 1.23 1.17
N ASP A 149 50.82 2.10 1.35
CA ASP A 149 50.62 3.26 0.49
C ASP A 149 51.62 4.37 0.86
N LYS A 150 52.37 4.85 -0.13
CA LYS A 150 53.49 5.80 0.05
C LYS A 150 53.06 7.12 0.68
N LEU A 151 51.81 7.50 0.49
CA LEU A 151 51.25 8.77 1.00
C LEU A 151 50.96 8.71 2.50
N ASN A 152 50.45 7.59 3.01
CA ASN A 152 50.17 7.40 4.44
C ASN A 152 51.44 7.04 5.24
N ALA A 153 52.36 6.28 4.66
CA ALA A 153 53.62 5.91 5.31
C ALA A 153 54.55 7.12 5.61
N ARG A 154 54.31 8.26 4.96
CA ARG A 154 55.07 9.51 5.12
C ARG A 154 54.36 10.55 5.99
N GLY A 155 53.18 10.24 6.54
CA GLY A 155 52.45 11.11 7.46
C GLY A 155 51.95 12.42 6.86
N TRP A 156 51.81 12.50 5.53
CA TRP A 156 51.31 13.71 4.86
C TRP A 156 49.80 13.85 4.93
N ILE A 157 49.09 12.74 5.09
CA ILE A 157 47.65 12.71 5.35
C ILE A 157 47.44 11.69 6.48
N GLY A 158 46.82 12.14 7.55
CA GLY A 158 46.27 11.31 8.63
C GLY A 158 44.81 10.97 8.35
#